data_AF-A0AA43IHB8-F1
#
_entry.id   AF-A0AA43IHB8-F1
#
_cell.length_a   1.000
_cell.length_b   1.000
_cell.length_c   1.000
_cell.angle_alpha   90.00
_cell.angle_beta   90.00
_cell.angle_gamma   90.00
#
_symmetry.space_group_name_H-M   'P 1'
#
loop_
_entity.id
_entity.type
_entity.pdbx_description
1 polymer ?
#
loop_
_entity_poly.entity_id
_entity_poly.type
_entity_poly.pdbx_seq_one_letter_code
_entity_poly.pdbx_strand_id
1 'polypeptide(L)' 'MNPAKRHAIFERFRAANPEPRGELEFSNAFELLVAVILSAQA' A
#
# COMPACT_ATOMS: atom_id res chain seq x y z
N MET A 1 -2.87 -9.80 20.74
CA MET A 1 -3.13 -10.02 19.30
C MET A 1 -2.77 -11.48 18.97
N ASN A 2 -3.66 -12.29 18.38
CA ASN A 2 -3.40 -13.72 18.09
C ASN A 2 -3.47 -14.01 16.57
N PRO A 3 -3.00 -15.18 16.08
CA PRO A 3 -2.98 -15.48 14.65
C PRO A 3 -4.36 -15.38 13.98
N ALA A 4 -5.40 -16.00 14.56
CA ALA A 4 -6.76 -15.98 14.01
C ALA A 4 -7.30 -14.55 13.83
N LYS A 5 -7.10 -13.67 14.82
CA LYS A 5 -7.51 -12.27 14.74
C LYS A 5 -6.75 -11.50 13.66
N ARG A 6 -5.45 -11.74 13.47
CA ARG A 6 -4.68 -11.10 12.39
C ARG A 6 -5.19 -11.50 11.01
N HIS A 7 -5.47 -12.79 10.80
CA HIS A 7 -6.04 -13.26 9.53
C HIS A 7 -7.39 -12.60 9.23
N ALA A 8 -8.30 -12.57 10.21
CA ALA A 8 -9.60 -11.93 10.06
C ALA A 8 -9.50 -10.42 9.74
N ILE A 9 -8.49 -9.72 10.28
CA ILE A 9 -8.23 -8.31 9.97
C ILE A 9 -7.80 -8.14 8.51
N PHE A 10 -6.81 -8.90 8.04
CA PHE A 10 -6.33 -8.79 6.66
C PHE A 10 -7.37 -9.25 5.63
N GLU A 11 -8.21 -10.24 5.97
CA GLU A 11 -9.34 -10.61 5.11
C GLU A 11 -10.33 -9.46 4.93
N ARG A 12 -10.65 -8.73 6.00
CA ARG A 12 -11.52 -7.55 5.93
C ARG A 12 -10.88 -6.43 5.11
N PHE A 13 -9.59 -6.18 5.29
CA PHE A 13 -8.87 -5.18 4.48
C PHE A 13 -8.87 -5.52 3.00
N ARG A 14 -8.59 -6.79 2.65
CA ARG A 14 -8.65 -7.26 1.26
C ARG A 14 -10.07 -7.17 0.68
N ALA A 15 -11.10 -7.48 1.47
CA ALA A 15 -12.48 -7.36 1.01
C ALA A 15 -12.89 -5.89 0.76
N ALA A 16 -12.42 -4.97 1.59
CA ALA A 16 -12.70 -3.54 1.48
C ALA A 16 -11.91 -2.85 0.36
N ASN A 17 -10.65 -3.25 0.15
CA ASN A 17 -9.79 -2.75 -0.92
C ASN A 17 -9.05 -3.94 -1.56
N PRO A 18 -9.61 -4.55 -2.62
CA PRO A 18 -9.03 -5.74 -3.26
C PRO A 18 -7.68 -5.51 -3.91
N GLU A 19 -7.43 -4.30 -4.38
CA GLU A 19 -6.17 -3.88 -5.03
C GLU A 19 -5.64 -2.62 -4.35
N PRO A 20 -5.07 -2.72 -3.13
CA PRO A 20 -4.54 -1.57 -2.45
C PRO A 20 -3.31 -1.05 -3.22
N ARG A 21 -3.36 0.22 -3.61
CA ARG A 21 -2.25 0.93 -4.25
C ARG A 21 -1.78 2.06 -3.33
N GLY A 22 -0.51 2.44 -3.48
CA GLY A 22 0.03 3.62 -2.82
C GLY A 22 -0.59 4.91 -3.38
N GLU A 23 -0.40 6.03 -2.68
CA GLU A 23 -0.95 7.33 -3.05
C GLU A 23 -0.11 8.08 -4.10
N LEU A 24 1.10 7.59 -4.38
CA LEU A 24 1.99 8.20 -5.38
C LEU A 24 1.50 7.86 -6.79
N GLU A 25 1.36 8.89 -7.62
CA GLU A 25 1.09 8.74 -9.05
C GLU A 25 2.37 8.39 -9.80
N PHE A 26 2.32 7.35 -10.65
CA PHE A 26 3.42 6.93 -11.51
C PHE A 26 2.90 6.05 -12.65
N SER A 27 3.54 6.14 -13.81
CA SER A 27 3.22 5.32 -14.99
C SER A 27 4.26 4.23 -15.26
N ASN A 28 5.43 4.30 -14.61
CA ASN A 28 6.50 3.32 -14.74
C ASN A 28 7.39 3.27 -13.48
N ALA A 29 8.29 2.28 -13.43
CA ALA A 29 9.16 2.04 -12.28
C ALA A 29 10.15 3.20 -12.02
N PHE A 30 10.59 3.91 -13.05
CA PHE A 30 11.49 5.05 -12.90
C PHE A 30 10.78 6.25 -12.28
N GLU A 31 9.55 6.55 -12.72
CA GLU A 31 8.70 7.58 -12.11
C GLU A 31 8.41 7.27 -10.63
N LEU A 32 8.08 6.01 -10.30
CA LEU A 32 7.87 5.61 -8.91
C LEU A 32 9.12 5.82 -8.06
N LEU A 33 10.31 5.48 -8.58
CA LEU A 33 11.58 5.70 -7.88
C LEU A 33 11.77 7.19 -7.55
N VAL A 34 11.54 8.07 -8.52
CA VAL A 34 11.65 9.53 -8.32
C VAL A 34 10.59 10.03 -7.33
N ALA A 35 9.33 9.59 -7.47
CA ALA A 35 8.24 9.97 -6.59
C ALA A 35 8.52 9.58 -5.13
N VAL A 36 9.09 8.39 -4.89
CA VAL A 36 9.48 7.94 -3.55
C VAL A 36 10.61 8.81 -2.99
N ILE A 37 11.64 9.12 -3.78
CA ILE A 37 12.73 10.00 -3.33
C ILE A 37 12.21 11.38 -2.93
N LEU A 38 11.28 11.95 -3.69
CA LEU A 38 10.68 13.26 -3.39
C LEU A 38 9.72 13.23 -2.20
N SER A 39 9.12 12.07 -1.88
CA SER A 39 8.27 11.91 -0.70
C SER A 39 9.04 11.97 0.62
N ALA A 40 10.36 11.76 0.58
CA ALA A 40 11.20 11.96 1.76
C ALA A 40 11.26 13.47 2.06
N GLN A 41 10.72 13.87 3.23
CA GLN A 41 10.69 15.23 3.81
C GLN A 41 9.42 16.08 3.56
N ALA A 42 8.33 15.49 3.05
CA ALA A 42 6.99 16.11 3.15
C ALA A 42 6.43 16.04 4.58
#